data_AF-A0A8T3N145-F1
#
_entry.id   AF-A0A8T3N145-F1
#
_cell.length_a   1.000
_cell.length_b   1.000
_cell.length_c   1.000
_cell.angle_alpha   90.00
_cell.angle_beta   90.00
_cell.angle_gamma   90.00
#
_symmetry.space_group_name_H-M   'P 1'
#
loop_
_entity.id
_entity.type
_entity.pdbx_description
1 polymer ?
#
loop_
_entity_poly.entity_id
_entity_poly.type
_entity_poly.pdbx_seq_one_letter_code
_entity_poly.pdbx_strand_id
1 'polypeptide(L)'
;MDRPRIGRVIRALRIRRRWTQAELGMRAGVSRSTISRIESGRFGRVAIDGLERVLDALDARLELDVRWRGAALDRLVDERHATIIDASVWWVVGDGWEAVVEASFSLWGERGSIDVFARHPTGALLVIEVKASIGDVNQTIIGLDRKARLAPQIARERGWPLGPVARILVVGEGTTSRSRIHRHETAFRTALPATTSACRAWVRSPVGPPPAGIVFLASLNSHPMNTARGRAPRSAGPGQAPSTPDLSSRSPRAPIAHGVRNRG
;
A
#
# COMPACT_ATOMS: atom_id res chain seq x y z
N MET A 1 9.17 -16.35 -16.45
CA MET A 1 9.72 -17.42 -15.58
C MET A 1 10.88 -18.10 -16.29
N ASP A 2 12.08 -18.09 -15.70
CA ASP A 2 13.27 -18.77 -16.24
C ASP A 2 13.26 -20.25 -15.81
N ARG A 3 12.62 -21.10 -16.63
CA ARG A 3 12.45 -22.54 -16.35
C ARG A 3 13.78 -23.30 -16.25
N PRO A 4 14.79 -23.07 -17.12
CA PRO A 4 16.11 -23.67 -16.97
C PRO A 4 16.79 -23.31 -15.64
N ARG A 5 16.68 -22.06 -15.16
CA ARG A 5 17.22 -21.68 -13.85
C ARG A 5 16.54 -22.41 -12.71
N ILE A 6 15.21 -22.50 -12.72
CA ILE A 6 14.44 -23.23 -11.69
C ILE A 6 14.85 -24.70 -11.64
N GLY A 7 14.96 -25.36 -12.80
CA GLY A 7 15.41 -26.76 -12.88
C GLY A 7 16.81 -26.97 -12.28
N ARG A 8 17.75 -26.05 -12.55
CA ARG A 8 19.10 -26.08 -11.95
C ARG A 8 19.08 -25.90 -10.43
N VAL A 9 18.26 -24.99 -9.91
CA VAL A 9 18.12 -24.76 -8.45
C VAL A 9 17.59 -26.01 -7.76
N ILE A 10 16.51 -26.60 -8.27
CA ILE A 10 15.92 -27.83 -7.72
C ILE A 10 16.93 -28.98 -7.74
N ARG A 11 17.67 -29.14 -8.85
CA ARG A 11 18.75 -30.13 -8.94
C ARG A 11 19.84 -29.90 -7.90
N ALA A 12 20.28 -28.66 -7.72
CA ALA A 12 21.31 -28.32 -6.74
C ALA A 12 20.87 -28.62 -5.30
N LEU A 13 19.63 -28.25 -4.94
CA LEU A 13 19.06 -28.53 -3.62
C LEU A 13 18.93 -30.04 -3.37
N ARG A 14 18.46 -30.80 -4.36
CA ARG A 14 18.39 -32.26 -4.27
C ARG A 14 19.77 -32.89 -4.03
N ILE A 15 20.78 -32.49 -4.79
CA ILE A 15 22.15 -33.01 -4.65
C ILE A 15 22.72 -32.64 -3.28
N ARG A 16 22.47 -31.43 -2.77
CA ARG A 16 22.89 -31.00 -1.43
C ARG A 16 22.27 -31.87 -0.32
N ARG A 17 21.04 -32.34 -0.51
CA ARG A 17 20.37 -33.30 0.38
C ARG A 17 20.80 -34.76 0.15
N ARG A 18 21.70 -35.02 -0.82
CA ARG A 18 22.16 -36.35 -1.24
C ARG A 18 21.03 -37.30 -1.69
N TRP A 19 19.94 -36.75 -2.25
CA TRP A 19 18.82 -37.55 -2.72
C TRP A 19 18.93 -37.87 -4.22
N THR A 20 18.48 -39.04 -4.62
CA THR A 20 18.20 -39.42 -6.00
C THR A 20 16.92 -38.74 -6.49
N GLN A 21 16.72 -38.70 -7.82
CA GLN A 21 15.47 -38.18 -8.40
C GLN A 21 14.25 -39.02 -7.98
N ALA A 22 14.43 -40.32 -7.76
CA ALA A 22 13.36 -41.21 -7.31
C ALA A 22 12.94 -40.88 -5.87
N GLU A 23 13.91 -40.64 -4.99
CA GLU A 23 13.68 -40.25 -3.59
C GLU A 23 13.00 -38.89 -3.44
N LEU A 24 13.38 -37.90 -4.27
CA LEU A 24 12.68 -36.61 -4.29
C LEU A 24 11.25 -36.76 -4.80
N GLY A 25 11.04 -37.58 -5.85
CA GLY A 25 9.71 -37.87 -6.37
C GLY A 25 8.80 -38.48 -5.31
N MET A 26 9.31 -39.49 -4.59
CA MET A 26 8.58 -40.14 -3.50
C MET A 26 8.15 -39.15 -2.42
N ARG A 27 9.08 -38.28 -1.96
CA ARG A 27 8.81 -37.27 -0.92
C ARG A 27 7.81 -36.20 -1.37
N ALA A 28 7.82 -35.84 -2.65
CA ALA A 28 6.94 -34.82 -3.21
C ALA A 28 5.61 -35.37 -3.78
N GLY A 29 5.38 -36.69 -3.70
CA GLY A 29 4.20 -37.34 -4.30
C GLY A 29 4.14 -37.16 -5.82
N VAL A 30 5.28 -37.20 -6.52
CA VAL A 30 5.38 -37.11 -7.98
C VAL A 30 6.29 -38.20 -8.54
N SER A 31 6.13 -38.54 -9.81
CA SER A 31 6.99 -39.54 -10.45
C SER A 31 8.44 -39.04 -10.61
N ARG A 32 9.40 -39.98 -10.61
CA ARG A 32 10.81 -39.72 -10.95
C ARG A 32 10.96 -39.04 -12.32
N SER A 33 10.11 -39.41 -13.30
CA SER A 33 10.10 -38.80 -14.62
C SER A 33 9.67 -37.33 -14.58
N THR A 34 8.76 -36.95 -13.66
CA THR A 34 8.41 -35.55 -13.41
C THR A 34 9.56 -34.77 -12.81
N ILE A 35 10.31 -35.33 -11.86
CA ILE A 35 11.54 -34.69 -11.33
C ILE A 35 12.56 -34.47 -12.45
N SER A 36 12.83 -35.47 -13.29
CA SER A 36 13.76 -35.34 -14.42
C SER A 36 13.34 -34.23 -15.40
N ARG A 37 12.04 -34.12 -15.68
CA ARG A 37 11.48 -33.07 -16.54
C ARG A 37 11.62 -31.68 -15.93
N ILE A 38 11.41 -31.56 -14.61
CA ILE A 38 11.60 -30.32 -13.84
C ILE A 38 13.06 -29.88 -13.87
N GLU A 39 13.99 -30.78 -13.52
CA GLU A 39 15.42 -30.46 -13.49
C GLU A 39 16.00 -30.07 -14.85
N SER A 40 15.42 -30.58 -15.94
CA SER A 40 15.80 -30.23 -17.31
C SER A 40 15.10 -28.97 -17.84
N GLY A 41 14.30 -28.27 -17.02
CA GLY A 41 13.60 -27.05 -17.42
C GLY A 41 12.40 -27.28 -18.37
N ARG A 42 12.01 -28.54 -18.59
CA ARG A 42 10.96 -28.95 -19.56
C ARG A 42 9.58 -29.14 -18.93
N PHE A 43 9.30 -28.44 -17.83
CA PHE A 43 8.10 -28.64 -17.02
C PHE A 43 6.90 -27.75 -17.40
N GLY A 44 6.80 -27.34 -18.67
CA GLY A 44 5.74 -26.42 -19.13
C GLY A 44 4.30 -26.89 -18.91
N ARG A 45 4.06 -28.19 -18.69
CA ARG A 45 2.75 -28.79 -18.36
C ARG A 45 2.63 -29.27 -16.91
N VAL A 46 3.62 -29.01 -16.05
CA VAL A 46 3.51 -29.36 -14.62
C VAL A 46 2.63 -28.31 -13.96
N ALA A 47 1.52 -28.75 -13.36
CA ALA A 47 0.67 -27.89 -12.55
C ALA A 47 1.50 -27.23 -11.43
N ILE A 48 1.16 -25.99 -11.08
CA ILE A 48 1.86 -25.22 -10.02
C ILE A 48 1.96 -26.05 -8.74
N ASP A 49 0.88 -26.74 -8.37
CA ASP A 49 0.80 -27.66 -7.24
C ASP A 49 1.86 -28.77 -7.25
N GLY A 50 2.25 -29.24 -8.44
CA GLY A 50 3.31 -30.26 -8.58
C GLY A 50 4.71 -29.69 -8.37
N LEU A 51 4.90 -28.41 -8.68
CA LEU A 51 6.16 -27.70 -8.44
C LEU A 51 6.29 -27.29 -6.96
N GLU A 52 5.19 -26.84 -6.35
CA GLU A 52 5.12 -26.50 -4.92
C GLU A 52 5.49 -27.70 -4.05
N ARG A 53 4.86 -28.86 -4.25
CA ARG A 53 5.19 -30.08 -3.50
C ARG A 53 6.66 -30.51 -3.60
N VAL A 54 7.29 -30.28 -4.74
CA VAL A 54 8.73 -30.57 -4.94
C VAL A 54 9.60 -29.60 -4.16
N LEU A 55 9.22 -28.33 -4.11
CA LEU A 55 9.92 -27.29 -3.35
C LEU A 55 9.73 -27.47 -1.85
N ASP A 56 8.51 -27.78 -1.39
CA ASP A 56 8.21 -28.11 0.01
C ASP A 56 9.04 -29.30 0.49
N ALA A 57 9.13 -30.36 -0.30
CA ALA A 57 9.96 -31.52 0.02
C ALA A 57 11.46 -31.17 0.15
N LEU A 58 11.91 -30.06 -0.46
CA LEU A 58 13.27 -29.55 -0.38
C LEU A 58 13.45 -28.46 0.67
N ASP A 59 12.38 -28.09 1.38
CA ASP A 59 12.33 -26.95 2.31
C ASP A 59 12.66 -25.62 1.61
N ALA A 60 12.12 -25.46 0.39
CA ALA A 60 12.22 -24.28 -0.44
C ALA A 60 10.83 -23.75 -0.78
N ARG A 61 10.72 -22.46 -1.11
CA ARG A 61 9.45 -21.81 -1.47
C ARG A 61 9.47 -21.31 -2.90
N LEU A 62 8.31 -21.34 -3.56
CA LEU A 62 8.11 -20.74 -4.87
C LEU A 62 7.55 -19.32 -4.68
N GLU A 63 8.29 -18.31 -5.14
CA GLU A 63 7.77 -16.95 -5.28
C GLU A 63 7.47 -16.68 -6.77
N LEU A 64 6.22 -16.36 -7.08
CA LEU A 64 5.77 -16.04 -8.43
C LEU A 64 5.56 -14.54 -8.56
N ASP A 65 6.31 -13.93 -9.47
CA ASP A 65 6.15 -12.54 -9.90
C ASP A 65 5.56 -12.50 -11.32
N VAL A 66 4.47 -11.76 -11.51
CA VAL A 66 3.76 -11.63 -12.79
C VAL A 66 4.09 -10.27 -13.39
N ARG A 67 4.96 -10.26 -14.41
CA ARG A 67 5.33 -9.03 -15.13
C ARG A 67 4.58 -8.89 -16.43
N TRP A 68 3.92 -7.74 -16.62
CA TRP A 68 3.25 -7.39 -17.88
C TRP A 68 3.67 -5.99 -18.33
N ARG A 69 4.38 -5.92 -19.48
CA ARG A 69 4.87 -4.68 -20.09
C ARG A 69 5.57 -3.73 -19.10
N GLY A 70 6.61 -4.22 -18.42
CA GLY A 70 7.38 -3.41 -17.47
C GLY A 70 6.56 -3.02 -16.23
N ALA A 71 6.64 -1.75 -15.82
CA ALA A 71 5.93 -1.20 -14.65
C ALA A 71 4.43 -0.88 -14.91
N ALA A 72 3.87 -1.28 -16.05
CA ALA A 72 2.50 -0.91 -16.42
C ALA A 72 1.44 -1.60 -15.54
N LEU A 73 1.70 -2.83 -15.08
CA LEU A 73 0.83 -3.50 -14.11
C LEU A 73 0.89 -2.81 -12.74
N ASP A 74 2.10 -2.48 -12.27
CA ASP A 74 2.29 -1.78 -11.00
C ASP A 74 1.58 -0.42 -11.03
N ARG A 75 1.75 0.37 -12.11
CA ARG A 75 1.02 1.62 -12.31
C ARG A 75 -0.50 1.44 -12.36
N LEU A 76 -1.02 0.40 -13.00
CA LEU A 76 -2.46 0.15 -13.03
C LEU A 76 -3.00 -0.22 -11.64
N VAL A 77 -2.23 -0.97 -10.86
CA VAL A 77 -2.55 -1.27 -9.46
C VAL A 77 -2.49 0.01 -8.62
N ASP A 78 -1.46 0.84 -8.80
CA ASP A 78 -1.28 2.12 -8.14
C ASP A 78 -2.40 3.11 -8.49
N GLU A 79 -2.81 3.20 -9.76
CA GLU A 79 -3.91 4.06 -10.22
C GLU A 79 -5.25 3.65 -9.59
N ARG A 80 -5.54 2.35 -9.54
CA ARG A 80 -6.74 1.84 -8.85
C ARG A 80 -6.68 2.10 -7.36
N HIS A 81 -5.51 1.93 -6.76
CA HIS A 81 -5.29 2.18 -5.34
C HIS A 81 -5.48 3.66 -5.02
N ALA A 82 -4.86 4.56 -5.78
CA ALA A 82 -4.99 6.01 -5.67
C ALA A 82 -6.44 6.46 -5.84
N THR A 83 -7.18 5.92 -6.81
CA THR A 83 -8.61 6.21 -7.01
C THR A 83 -9.43 5.91 -5.75
N ILE A 84 -9.15 4.79 -5.07
CA ILE A 84 -9.86 4.40 -3.86
C ILE A 84 -9.44 5.29 -2.68
N ILE A 85 -8.15 5.65 -2.57
CA ILE A 85 -7.68 6.62 -1.57
C ILE A 85 -8.40 7.95 -1.76
N ASP A 86 -8.42 8.50 -2.97
CA ASP A 86 -9.06 9.78 -3.27
C ASP A 86 -10.55 9.77 -2.90
N ALA A 87 -11.28 8.71 -3.27
CA ALA A 87 -12.69 8.55 -2.90
C ALA A 87 -12.89 8.42 -1.38
N SER A 88 -11.97 7.77 -0.68
CA SER A 88 -12.01 7.61 0.77
C SER A 88 -11.76 8.93 1.50
N VAL A 89 -10.76 9.69 1.05
CA VAL A 89 -10.46 11.04 1.56
C VAL A 89 -11.62 11.97 1.30
N TRP A 90 -12.14 12.00 0.08
CA TRP A 90 -13.28 12.84 -0.28
C TRP A 90 -14.52 12.54 0.58
N TRP A 91 -14.81 11.24 0.79
CA TRP A 91 -15.90 10.81 1.65
C TRP A 91 -15.76 11.35 3.08
N VAL A 92 -14.61 11.15 3.73
CA VAL A 92 -14.49 11.50 5.16
C VAL A 92 -14.32 13.00 5.37
N VAL A 93 -13.59 13.70 4.49
CA VAL A 93 -13.43 15.16 4.58
C VAL A 93 -14.77 15.86 4.39
N GLY A 94 -15.65 15.32 3.53
CA GLY A 94 -17.01 15.82 3.35
C GLY A 94 -17.87 15.78 4.62
N ASP A 95 -17.56 14.86 5.54
CA ASP A 95 -18.22 14.71 6.85
C ASP A 95 -17.42 15.39 7.99
N GLY A 96 -16.50 16.31 7.68
CA GLY A 96 -15.81 17.15 8.68
C GLY A 96 -14.54 16.55 9.29
N TRP A 97 -14.00 15.49 8.69
CA TRP A 97 -12.75 14.87 9.15
C TRP A 97 -11.51 15.57 8.59
N GLU A 98 -10.46 15.67 9.40
CA GLU A 98 -9.11 16.03 8.95
C GLU A 98 -8.33 14.74 8.65
N ALA A 99 -7.99 14.52 7.37
CA ALA A 99 -7.37 13.29 6.90
C ALA A 99 -5.91 13.48 6.44
N VAL A 100 -5.10 12.46 6.66
CA VAL A 100 -3.71 12.32 6.20
C VAL A 100 -3.60 11.02 5.43
N VAL A 101 -3.07 11.09 4.22
CA VAL A 101 -2.76 9.92 3.38
C VAL A 101 -1.36 9.42 3.71
N GLU A 102 -1.16 8.10 3.66
CA GLU A 102 0.12 7.45 3.93
C GLU A 102 0.76 7.91 5.25
N ALA A 103 -0.03 7.87 6.34
CA ALA A 103 0.46 8.24 7.66
C ALA A 103 1.50 7.21 8.13
N SER A 104 2.78 7.53 7.88
CA SER A 104 3.93 6.70 8.21
C SER A 104 4.14 6.60 9.72
N PHE A 105 4.62 5.45 10.18
CA PHE A 105 5.00 5.21 11.57
C PHE A 105 6.23 4.30 11.66
N SER A 106 6.98 4.45 12.76
CA SER A 106 8.07 3.56 13.14
C SER A 106 8.07 3.38 14.66
N LEU A 107 7.31 2.40 15.16
CA LEU A 107 7.01 2.23 16.58
C LEU A 107 7.43 0.84 17.05
N TRP A 108 8.24 0.76 18.11
CA TRP A 108 8.66 -0.50 18.74
C TRP A 108 9.20 -1.56 17.76
N GLY A 109 9.93 -1.13 16.73
CA GLY A 109 10.46 -2.01 15.69
C GLY A 109 9.48 -2.33 14.56
N GLU A 110 8.21 -1.96 14.68
CA GLU A 110 7.24 -1.99 13.57
C GLU A 110 7.40 -0.74 12.69
N ARG A 111 7.36 -0.93 11.37
CA ARG A 111 7.37 0.16 10.40
C ARG A 111 6.27 -0.05 9.38
N GLY A 112 5.65 1.03 8.93
CA GLY A 112 4.62 1.00 7.92
C GLY A 112 3.93 2.35 7.76
N SER A 113 2.79 2.32 7.08
CA SER A 113 1.92 3.48 6.91
C SER A 113 0.46 3.07 7.05
N ILE A 114 -0.39 4.02 7.43
CA ILE A 114 -1.85 3.89 7.31
C ILE A 114 -2.28 4.61 6.03
N ASP A 115 -3.04 3.94 5.16
CA ASP A 115 -3.35 4.45 3.82
C ASP A 115 -4.14 5.77 3.91
N VAL A 116 -5.19 5.80 4.75
CA VAL A 116 -5.83 7.05 5.17
C VAL A 116 -6.04 7.03 6.68
N PHE A 117 -5.49 8.02 7.37
CA PHE A 117 -5.66 8.23 8.80
C PHE A 117 -6.33 9.58 9.06
N ALA A 118 -7.43 9.60 9.79
CA ALA A 118 -8.20 10.83 9.98
C ALA A 118 -8.61 11.06 11.44
N ARG A 119 -8.75 12.33 11.81
CA ARG A 119 -9.37 12.75 13.07
C ARG A 119 -10.66 13.52 12.84
N HIS A 120 -11.59 13.39 13.77
CA HIS A 120 -12.79 14.21 13.84
C HIS A 120 -12.69 15.22 15.00
N PRO A 121 -13.35 16.40 14.94
CA PRO A 121 -13.39 17.36 16.05
C PRO A 121 -13.88 16.78 17.40
N THR A 122 -14.67 15.71 17.39
CA THR A 122 -15.09 15.00 18.62
C THR A 122 -13.97 14.21 19.30
N GLY A 123 -12.79 14.13 18.69
CA GLY A 123 -11.66 13.31 19.16
C GLY A 123 -11.64 11.89 18.59
N ALA A 124 -12.66 11.49 17.84
CA ALA A 124 -12.67 10.19 17.17
C ALA A 124 -11.54 10.08 16.13
N LEU A 125 -10.98 8.88 16.01
CA LEU A 125 -9.93 8.54 15.05
C LEU A 125 -10.46 7.50 14.07
N LEU A 126 -9.98 7.57 12.83
CA LEU A 126 -10.37 6.67 11.76
C LEU A 126 -9.14 6.16 11.03
N VAL A 127 -9.01 4.83 10.98
CA VAL A 127 -8.02 4.10 10.21
C VAL A 127 -8.70 3.46 9.02
N ILE A 128 -8.26 3.82 7.82
CA ILE A 128 -8.71 3.20 6.58
C ILE A 128 -7.53 2.46 5.94
N GLU A 129 -7.75 1.18 5.65
CA GLU A 129 -6.91 0.39 4.74
C GLU A 129 -7.59 0.29 3.38
N VAL A 130 -6.84 0.53 2.32
CA VAL A 130 -7.31 0.43 0.94
C VAL A 130 -6.80 -0.84 0.30
N LYS A 131 -7.71 -1.59 -0.34
CA LYS A 131 -7.35 -2.74 -1.18
C LYS A 131 -8.08 -2.68 -2.51
N ALA A 132 -7.33 -2.46 -3.60
CA ALA A 132 -7.87 -2.59 -4.96
C ALA A 132 -8.42 -4.00 -5.24
N SER A 133 -7.80 -5.03 -4.66
CA SER A 133 -8.35 -6.39 -4.64
C SER A 133 -7.94 -7.15 -3.37
N ILE A 134 -8.78 -8.06 -2.89
CA ILE A 134 -8.47 -8.86 -1.71
C ILE A 134 -7.60 -10.06 -2.10
N GLY A 135 -6.33 -10.02 -1.71
CA GLY A 135 -5.35 -11.10 -1.89
C GLY A 135 -5.52 -12.18 -0.81
N ASP A 136 -4.71 -12.07 0.23
CA ASP A 136 -4.74 -12.89 1.44
C ASP A 136 -5.67 -12.24 2.49
N VAL A 137 -6.72 -12.98 2.87
CA VAL A 137 -7.73 -12.53 3.84
C VAL A 137 -7.14 -12.35 5.23
N ASN A 138 -6.31 -13.28 5.70
CA ASN A 138 -5.77 -13.27 7.04
C ASN A 138 -4.79 -12.10 7.20
N GLN A 139 -3.89 -11.90 6.23
CA GLN A 139 -2.96 -10.77 6.26
C GLN A 139 -3.68 -9.43 6.17
N THR A 140 -4.78 -9.35 5.42
CA THR A 140 -5.59 -8.13 5.33
C THR A 140 -6.21 -7.77 6.69
N ILE A 141 -6.80 -8.74 7.38
CA ILE A 141 -7.43 -8.52 8.69
C ILE A 141 -6.37 -8.17 9.75
N ILE A 142 -5.29 -8.94 9.83
CA ILE A 142 -4.20 -8.73 10.80
C ILE A 142 -3.55 -7.36 10.58
N GLY A 143 -3.29 -6.98 9.33
CA GLY A 143 -2.70 -5.69 8.99
C GLY A 143 -3.56 -4.52 9.45
N LEU A 144 -4.87 -4.59 9.20
CA LEU A 144 -5.80 -3.54 9.62
C LEU A 144 -5.94 -3.45 11.16
N ASP A 145 -6.04 -4.58 11.86
CA ASP A 145 -6.08 -4.57 13.34
C ASP A 145 -4.81 -3.96 13.95
N ARG A 146 -3.64 -4.32 13.40
CA ARG A 146 -2.36 -3.75 13.82
C ARG A 146 -2.31 -2.24 13.64
N LYS A 147 -2.69 -1.73 12.46
CA LYS A 147 -2.75 -0.29 12.18
C LYS A 147 -3.70 0.43 13.16
N ALA A 148 -4.87 -0.14 13.44
CA ALA A 148 -5.81 0.41 14.42
C ALA A 148 -5.25 0.47 15.84
N ARG A 149 -4.48 -0.54 16.26
CA ARG A 149 -3.80 -0.58 17.56
C ARG A 149 -2.75 0.51 17.73
N LEU A 150 -2.03 0.84 16.65
CA LEU A 150 -1.01 1.89 16.65
C LEU A 150 -1.58 3.31 16.52
N ALA A 151 -2.82 3.44 16.05
CA ALA A 151 -3.45 4.72 15.76
C ALA A 151 -3.44 5.73 16.94
N PRO A 152 -3.69 5.35 18.21
CA PRO A 152 -3.62 6.31 19.32
C PRO A 152 -2.23 6.90 19.51
N GLN A 153 -1.17 6.11 19.28
CA GLN A 153 0.19 6.61 19.38
C GLN A 153 0.56 7.52 18.20
N ILE A 154 0.16 7.14 16.99
CA ILE A 154 0.36 7.95 15.79
C ILE A 154 -0.39 9.29 15.92
N ALA A 155 -1.60 9.28 16.49
CA ALA A 155 -2.35 10.50 16.82
C ALA A 155 -1.60 11.38 17.81
N ARG A 156 -1.07 10.80 18.90
CA ARG A 156 -0.30 11.53 19.92
C ARG A 156 0.93 12.22 19.34
N GLU A 157 1.67 11.56 18.46
CA GLU A 157 2.84 12.13 17.77
C GLU A 157 2.47 13.30 16.85
N ARG A 158 1.21 13.35 16.38
CA ARG A 158 0.65 14.44 15.58
C ARG A 158 -0.02 15.54 16.41
N GLY A 159 0.01 15.45 17.74
CA GLY A 159 -0.69 16.37 18.63
C GLY A 159 -2.22 16.25 18.54
N TRP A 160 -2.73 15.13 18.01
CA TRP A 160 -4.16 14.88 17.90
C TRP A 160 -4.73 14.36 19.24
N PRO A 161 -6.00 14.67 19.54
CA PRO A 161 -6.67 14.14 20.72
C PRO A 161 -6.76 12.62 20.65
N LEU A 162 -6.74 11.98 21.82
CA LEU A 162 -7.03 10.56 21.94
C LEU A 162 -8.55 10.37 21.99
N GLY A 163 -9.04 9.38 21.24
CA GLY A 163 -10.46 9.02 21.23
C GLY A 163 -10.69 7.66 20.61
N PRO A 164 -11.97 7.29 20.40
CA PRO A 164 -12.33 5.98 19.85
C PRO A 164 -11.77 5.81 18.44
N VAL A 165 -11.23 4.62 18.15
CA VAL A 165 -10.61 4.30 16.85
C VAL A 165 -11.54 3.40 16.04
N ALA A 166 -12.08 3.91 14.94
CA ALA A 166 -12.74 3.10 13.92
C ALA A 166 -11.72 2.53 12.94
N ARG A 167 -11.96 1.30 12.47
CA ARG A 167 -11.12 0.65 11.45
C ARG A 167 -11.96 0.14 10.29
N ILE A 168 -11.71 0.68 9.10
CA ILE A 168 -12.50 0.40 7.92
C ILE A 168 -11.59 -0.12 6.81
N LEU A 169 -11.95 -1.27 6.24
CA LEU A 169 -11.35 -1.77 5.01
C LEU A 169 -12.15 -1.23 3.83
N VAL A 170 -11.54 -0.38 3.00
CA VAL A 170 -12.15 0.08 1.74
C VAL A 170 -11.65 -0.78 0.59
N VAL A 171 -12.58 -1.40 -0.12
CA VAL A 171 -12.28 -2.36 -1.18
C VAL A 171 -12.70 -1.82 -2.53
N GLY A 172 -11.77 -1.89 -3.49
CA GLY A 172 -12.00 -1.56 -4.89
C GLY A 172 -13.06 -2.44 -5.53
N GLU A 173 -13.65 -1.95 -6.62
CA GLU A 173 -14.68 -2.69 -7.34
C GLU A 173 -14.13 -3.94 -8.02
N GLY A 174 -14.88 -5.04 -7.93
CA GLY A 174 -14.56 -6.28 -8.64
C GLY A 174 -15.33 -7.49 -8.14
N THR A 175 -15.75 -8.35 -9.07
CA THR A 175 -16.39 -9.64 -8.78
C THR A 175 -15.47 -10.57 -8.00
N THR A 176 -14.16 -10.49 -8.23
CA THR A 176 -13.13 -11.29 -7.53
C THR A 176 -13.05 -10.94 -6.04
N SER A 177 -13.04 -9.66 -5.67
CA SER A 177 -13.00 -9.22 -4.27
C SER A 177 -14.28 -9.63 -3.53
N ARG A 178 -15.44 -9.42 -4.15
CA ARG A 178 -16.73 -9.85 -3.58
C ARG A 178 -16.81 -11.36 -3.41
N SER A 179 -16.39 -12.12 -4.41
CA SER A 179 -16.35 -13.59 -4.34
C SER A 179 -15.43 -14.09 -3.23
N ARG A 180 -14.24 -13.48 -3.06
CA ARG A 180 -13.31 -13.84 -1.98
C ARG A 180 -13.84 -13.50 -0.60
N ILE A 181 -14.43 -12.31 -0.42
CA ILE A 181 -15.10 -11.94 0.83
C ILE A 181 -16.22 -12.93 1.15
N HIS A 182 -17.03 -13.32 0.15
CA HIS A 182 -18.10 -14.31 0.32
C HIS A 182 -17.55 -15.70 0.68
N ARG A 183 -16.46 -16.15 0.04
CA ARG A 183 -15.82 -17.45 0.37
C ARG A 183 -15.27 -17.51 1.80
N HIS A 184 -14.89 -16.36 2.35
CA HIS A 184 -14.37 -16.22 3.71
C HIS A 184 -15.27 -15.36 4.59
N GLU A 185 -16.59 -15.43 4.38
CA GLU A 185 -17.56 -14.53 5.01
C GLU A 185 -17.47 -14.59 6.54
N THR A 186 -17.33 -15.79 7.12
CA THR A 186 -17.22 -15.98 8.57
C THR A 186 -16.05 -15.18 9.15
N ALA A 187 -14.86 -15.26 8.55
CA ALA A 187 -13.69 -14.55 9.04
C ALA A 187 -13.88 -13.03 8.98
N PHE A 188 -14.40 -12.52 7.86
CA PHE A 188 -14.68 -11.10 7.69
C PHE A 188 -15.80 -10.60 8.60
N ARG A 189 -16.89 -11.34 8.78
CA ARG A 189 -17.99 -10.93 9.67
C ARG A 189 -17.59 -10.96 11.14
N THR A 190 -16.72 -11.88 11.55
CA THR A 190 -16.18 -11.90 12.91
C THR A 190 -15.24 -10.71 13.14
N ALA A 191 -14.33 -10.43 12.20
CA ALA A 191 -13.33 -9.39 12.37
C ALA A 191 -13.78 -7.97 12.00
N LEU A 192 -14.74 -7.84 11.09
CA LEU A 192 -15.28 -6.59 10.53
C LEU A 192 -16.82 -6.66 10.48
N PRO A 193 -17.50 -6.73 11.65
CA PRO A 193 -18.94 -6.97 11.73
C PRO A 193 -19.81 -5.81 11.22
N ALA A 194 -19.28 -4.59 11.17
CA ALA A 194 -20.07 -3.43 10.77
C ALA A 194 -20.37 -3.43 9.27
N THR A 195 -21.64 -3.18 8.95
CA THR A 195 -22.09 -3.02 7.57
C THR A 195 -21.58 -1.71 6.98
N THR A 196 -21.55 -1.62 5.65
CA THR A 196 -21.22 -0.36 4.96
C THR A 196 -22.12 0.80 5.40
N SER A 197 -23.42 0.56 5.63
CA SER A 197 -24.34 1.60 6.11
C SER A 197 -24.02 2.05 7.54
N ALA A 198 -23.66 1.13 8.45
CA ALA A 198 -23.25 1.46 9.80
C ALA A 198 -21.93 2.26 9.82
N CYS A 199 -20.94 1.87 9.01
CA CYS A 199 -19.70 2.61 8.83
C CYS A 199 -19.97 4.05 8.35
N ARG A 200 -20.81 4.23 7.33
CA ARG A 200 -21.18 5.56 6.80
C ARG A 200 -21.93 6.41 7.81
N ALA A 201 -22.87 5.83 8.55
CA ALA A 201 -23.62 6.54 9.58
C ALA A 201 -22.68 7.04 10.69
N TRP A 202 -21.73 6.20 11.13
CA TRP A 202 -20.77 6.58 12.16
C TRP A 202 -19.74 7.59 11.66
N VAL A 203 -19.26 7.50 10.42
CA VAL A 203 -18.35 8.52 9.86
C VAL A 203 -19.04 9.89 9.80
N ARG A 204 -20.32 9.95 9.43
CA ARG A 204 -21.10 11.19 9.45
C ARG A 204 -21.31 11.76 10.86
N SER A 205 -21.41 10.89 11.86
CA SER A 205 -21.65 11.27 13.25
C SER A 205 -20.94 10.29 14.18
N PRO A 206 -19.65 10.55 14.52
CA PRO A 206 -18.81 9.58 15.24
C PRO A 206 -19.07 9.63 16.74
N VAL A 207 -20.26 9.13 17.09
CA VAL A 207 -20.74 8.94 18.46
C VAL A 207 -20.96 7.47 18.71
N GLY A 208 -20.70 7.05 19.95
CA GLY A 208 -20.83 5.64 20.36
C GLY A 208 -19.67 4.75 19.88
N PRO A 209 -19.86 3.42 19.91
CA PRO A 209 -18.79 2.46 19.63
C PRO A 209 -18.24 2.60 18.21
N PRO A 210 -16.90 2.68 18.04
CA PRO A 210 -16.31 2.80 16.73
C PRO A 210 -16.48 1.50 15.91
N PRO A 211 -16.90 1.58 14.64
CA PRO A 211 -17.11 0.39 13.83
C PRO A 211 -15.78 -0.24 13.39
N ALA A 212 -15.83 -1.57 13.24
CA ALA A 212 -14.89 -2.35 12.46
C ALA A 212 -15.65 -2.93 11.27
N GLY A 213 -15.37 -2.48 10.04
CA GLY A 213 -16.23 -2.81 8.89
C GLY A 213 -15.57 -2.77 7.52
N ILE A 214 -16.35 -3.18 6.52
CA ILE A 214 -15.95 -3.16 5.10
C ILE A 214 -16.83 -2.17 4.34
N VAL A 215 -16.21 -1.34 3.52
CA VAL A 215 -16.87 -0.39 2.62
C VAL A 215 -16.38 -0.63 1.20
N PHE A 216 -17.30 -0.69 0.24
CA PHE A 216 -16.96 -0.85 -1.17
C PHE A 216 -16.94 0.50 -1.88
N LEU A 217 -15.98 0.70 -2.79
CA LEU A 217 -15.84 1.95 -3.55
C LEU A 217 -17.15 2.43 -4.20
N ALA A 218 -17.94 1.52 -4.79
CA ALA A 218 -19.25 1.82 -5.38
C ALA A 218 -20.18 2.61 -4.44
N SER A 219 -20.15 2.28 -3.14
CA SER A 219 -20.99 2.94 -2.15
C SER A 219 -20.51 4.36 -1.82
N LEU A 220 -19.22 4.66 -1.99
CA LEU A 220 -18.64 5.98 -1.81
C LEU A 220 -19.03 6.91 -2.96
N ASN A 221 -19.05 6.38 -4.17
CA ASN A 221 -19.39 7.11 -5.40
C ASN A 221 -20.89 7.39 -5.57
N SER A 222 -21.75 6.85 -4.71
CA SER A 222 -23.22 6.99 -4.81
C SER A 222 -23.78 8.34 -4.31
N HIS A 223 -22.95 9.36 -4.14
CA HIS A 223 -23.41 10.74 -3.88
C HIS A 223 -23.49 11.52 -5.21
N PRO A 224 -24.55 12.28 -5.47
CA PRO A 224 -24.68 12.99 -6.74
C PRO A 224 -23.49 13.95 -6.88
N MET A 225 -22.75 13.78 -7.97
CA MET A 225 -21.71 14.71 -8.42
C MET A 225 -22.35 16.08 -8.61
N ASN A 226 -22.41 16.89 -7.54
CA ASN A 226 -22.65 18.30 -7.68
C ASN A 226 -21.30 18.97 -7.85
N THR A 227 -21.11 19.55 -9.02
CA THR A 227 -19.94 20.28 -9.46
C THR A 227 -19.54 21.36 -8.45
N ALA A 228 -18.48 21.12 -7.70
CA ALA A 228 -17.74 22.17 -7.03
C ALA A 228 -16.25 21.91 -7.24
N ARG A 229 -15.67 22.63 -8.22
CA ARG A 229 -14.23 22.85 -8.31
C ARG A 229 -13.79 23.60 -7.04
N GLY A 230 -13.53 22.86 -5.97
CA GLY A 230 -12.97 23.36 -4.72
C GLY A 230 -11.45 23.17 -4.73
N ARG A 231 -10.72 24.29 -4.74
CA ARG A 231 -9.25 24.37 -4.63
C ARG A 231 -8.69 23.38 -3.61
N ALA A 232 -7.73 22.57 -4.02
CA ALA A 232 -6.83 21.87 -3.10
C ALA A 232 -6.10 22.90 -2.21
N PRO A 233 -5.97 22.67 -0.89
CA PRO A 233 -5.12 23.48 -0.05
C PRO A 233 -3.66 23.22 -0.44
N ARG A 234 -2.93 24.29 -0.75
CA ARG A 234 -1.49 24.25 -1.02
C ARG A 234 -0.77 23.82 0.25
N SER A 235 -0.12 22.65 0.22
CA SER A 235 0.89 22.29 1.21
C SER A 235 2.08 23.26 1.08
N ALA A 236 2.39 23.93 2.18
CA ALA A 236 3.59 24.74 2.33
C ALA A 236 4.81 23.80 2.30
N GLY A 237 5.63 23.91 1.25
CA GLY A 237 6.97 23.32 1.22
C GLY A 237 7.90 24.04 2.21
N PRO A 238 8.98 23.37 2.67
CA PRO A 238 9.87 23.91 3.67
C PRO A 238 10.59 25.16 3.15
N GLY A 239 10.51 26.24 3.92
CA GLY A 239 11.12 27.52 3.60
C GLY A 239 12.63 27.43 3.47
N GLN A 240 13.15 27.93 2.35
CA GLN A 240 14.55 28.24 2.16
C GLN A 240 14.97 29.35 3.14
N ALA A 241 16.12 29.15 3.79
CA ALA A 241 16.76 30.13 4.65
C ALA A 241 17.14 31.42 3.86
N PRO A 242 17.09 32.60 4.49
CA PRO A 242 17.40 33.85 3.80
C PRO A 242 18.91 34.00 3.55
N SER A 243 19.25 34.29 2.30
CA SER A 243 20.60 34.63 1.86
C SER A 243 20.99 36.03 2.34
N THR A 244 22.15 36.13 2.98
CA THR A 244 22.82 37.39 3.35
C THR A 244 23.27 38.17 2.10
N PRO A 245 23.22 39.51 2.08
CA PRO A 245 23.68 40.31 0.95
C PRO A 245 25.21 40.46 0.97
N ASP A 246 25.86 40.13 -0.16
CA ASP A 246 27.29 40.35 -0.39
C ASP A 246 27.54 41.81 -0.82
N LEU A 247 28.39 42.49 -0.04
CA LEU A 247 28.83 43.86 -0.23
C LEU A 247 30.14 43.86 -1.02
N SER A 248 30.06 44.43 -2.23
CA SER A 248 31.11 45.25 -2.85
C SER A 248 32.54 44.68 -2.91
N SER A 249 32.96 44.25 -4.11
CA SER A 249 34.36 44.40 -4.53
C SER A 249 34.45 45.25 -5.79
N ARG A 250 35.43 46.16 -5.74
CA ARG A 250 35.60 47.35 -6.58
C ARG A 250 36.15 47.04 -7.97
N SER A 251 35.82 47.95 -8.89
CA SER A 251 36.35 48.15 -10.24
C SER A 251 37.89 48.16 -10.35
N PRO A 252 38.42 48.03 -11.58
CA PRO A 252 39.19 49.16 -12.09
C PRO A 252 38.93 49.46 -13.58
N ARG A 253 38.70 50.74 -13.91
CA ARG A 253 39.01 51.31 -15.22
C ARG A 253 39.50 52.76 -15.07
N ALA A 254 40.65 53.03 -15.67
CA ALA A 254 41.20 54.34 -16.00
C ALA A 254 41.81 54.22 -17.42
N PRO A 255 42.25 55.30 -18.07
CA PRO A 255 41.64 56.62 -18.22
C PRO A 255 41.52 57.02 -19.72
N ILE A 256 40.77 58.08 -20.04
CA ILE A 256 40.97 58.86 -21.26
C ILE A 256 41.07 60.33 -20.88
N ALA A 257 42.17 60.95 -21.29
CA ALA A 257 42.48 62.37 -21.15
C ALA A 257 42.04 63.17 -22.40
N HIS A 258 42.21 64.50 -22.30
CA HIS A 258 41.84 65.60 -23.21
C HIS A 258 40.47 66.21 -22.91
N GLY A 259 40.33 67.50 -22.65
CA GLY A 259 41.29 68.59 -22.62
C GLY A 259 40.55 69.92 -22.60
N VAL A 260 41.22 70.93 -22.02
CA VAL A 260 41.32 72.29 -22.56
C VAL A 260 40.20 73.30 -22.24
N ARG A 261 40.63 74.31 -21.42
CA ARG A 261 40.30 75.77 -21.45
C ARG A 261 38.84 76.16 -21.14
N ASN A 262 38.50 77.30 -20.56
CA ASN A 262 39.23 78.48 -20.07
C ASN A 262 38.22 79.32 -19.25
N ARG A 263 38.74 80.03 -18.24
CA ARG A 263 38.48 81.44 -17.86
C ARG A 263 37.08 81.90 -17.47
N GLY A 264 37.04 82.58 -16.33
CA GLY A 264 36.00 83.49 -15.86
C GLY A 264 36.10 83.67 -14.37
#